data_AF-A0A6I4JVR9-F1
#
_entry.id   AF-A0A6I4JVR9-F1
#
_cell.length_a   1.000
_cell.length_b   1.000
_cell.length_c   1.000
_cell.angle_alpha   90.00
_cell.angle_beta   90.00
_cell.angle_gamma   90.00
#
_symmetry.space_group_name_H-M   'P 1'
#
loop_
_entity.id
_entity.type
_entity.pdbx_description
1 polymer ?
#
loop_
_entity_poly.entity_id
_entity_poly.type
_entity_poly.pdbx_seq_one_letter_code
_entity_poly.pdbx_strand_id
1 'polypeptide(L)' 'MPPPPATIRSVIEQRAHNTAATASPEWRQARDLYIDHLMICRSCFALTGHYCSTGAALRAQYSATAVASIETSPGSS' A
#
# COMPACT_ATOMS: atom_id res chain seq x y z
N MET A 1 24.75 15.35 -15.23
CA MET A 1 24.88 13.92 -15.57
C MET A 1 23.68 13.21 -14.97
N PRO A 2 22.69 12.76 -15.74
CA PRO A 2 21.54 12.03 -15.18
C PRO A 2 22.01 10.67 -14.63
N PRO A 3 21.49 10.20 -13.49
CA PRO A 3 21.88 8.91 -12.94
C PRO A 3 21.37 7.74 -13.81
N PRO A 4 22.09 6.60 -13.86
CA PRO A 4 21.68 5.45 -14.66
C PRO A 4 20.37 4.84 -14.14
N PRO A 5 19.53 4.26 -15.03
CA PRO A 5 18.19 3.76 -14.71
C PRO A 5 18.14 2.62 -13.67
N ALA A 6 19.28 2.02 -13.32
CA ALA A 6 19.36 0.92 -12.35
C ALA A 6 19.08 1.33 -10.90
N THR A 7 19.34 2.59 -10.51
CA THR A 7 19.14 3.06 -9.13
C THR A 7 17.66 3.19 -8.77
N ILE A 8 16.81 3.57 -9.73
CA ILE A 8 15.37 3.76 -9.49
C ILE A 8 14.71 2.44 -9.10
N ARG A 9 15.06 1.34 -9.79
CA ARG A 9 14.50 0.01 -9.50
C ARG A 9 14.88 -0.44 -8.08
N SER A 10 16.14 -0.26 -7.67
CA SER A 10 16.58 -0.63 -6.31
C SER A 10 15.82 0.14 -5.22
N VAL A 11 15.56 1.43 -5.43
CA VAL A 11 14.82 2.26 -4.46
C VAL A 11 13.34 1.87 -4.41
N ILE A 12 12.72 1.51 -5.54
CA ILE A 12 11.33 1.01 -5.58
C ILE A 12 11.22 -0.33 -4.85
N GLU A 13 12.15 -1.25 -5.12
CA GLU A 13 12.21 -2.55 -4.45
C GLU A 13 12.47 -2.40 -2.95
N GLN A 14 13.43 -1.57 -2.53
CA GLN A 14 13.71 -1.35 -1.11
C GLN A 14 12.59 -0.59 -0.39
N ARG A 15 11.90 0.35 -1.03
CA ARG A 15 10.68 0.94 -0.46
C ARG A 15 9.60 -0.12 -0.29
N ALA A 16 9.35 -0.95 -1.31
CA ALA A 16 8.35 -2.02 -1.23
C ALA A 16 8.66 -3.06 -0.13
N HIS A 17 9.93 -3.47 -0.01
CA HIS A 17 10.38 -4.41 1.03
C HIS A 17 10.35 -3.81 2.43
N ASN A 18 10.77 -2.55 2.59
CA ASN A 18 10.73 -1.88 3.90
C ASN A 18 9.29 -1.62 4.35
N THR A 19 8.40 -1.18 3.46
CA THR A 19 6.99 -0.94 3.82
C THR A 19 6.29 -2.22 4.30
N ALA A 20 6.61 -3.40 3.77
CA ALA A 20 6.00 -4.64 4.23
C ALA A 20 6.58 -5.17 5.56
N ALA A 21 7.87 -4.96 5.82
CA ALA A 21 8.55 -5.45 7.03
C ALA A 21 8.38 -4.51 8.24
N THR A 22 8.25 -3.20 8.02
CA THR A 22 7.95 -2.21 9.07
C THR A 22 6.46 -1.84 9.15
N ALA A 23 5.61 -2.47 8.33
CA ALA A 23 4.18 -2.25 8.41
C ALA A 23 3.63 -2.68 9.77
N SER A 24 2.87 -1.77 10.37
CA SER A 24 2.15 -2.04 11.60
C SER A 24 1.22 -3.26 11.38
N PRO A 25 0.98 -4.08 12.42
CA PRO A 25 0.08 -5.22 12.31
C PRO A 25 -1.34 -4.81 11.85
N GLU A 26 -1.77 -3.59 12.18
CA GLU A 26 -3.05 -3.03 11.72
C GLU A 26 -3.06 -2.77 10.22
N TRP A 27 -1.95 -2.26 9.64
CA TRP A 27 -1.82 -2.11 8.19
C TRP A 27 -1.85 -3.46 7.48
N ARG A 28 -1.16 -4.47 8.03
CA ARG A 28 -1.15 -5.82 7.47
C ARG A 28 -2.56 -6.42 7.48
N GLN A 29 -3.28 -6.29 8.59
CA GLN A 29 -4.67 -6.74 8.70
C GLN A 29 -5.59 -6.02 7.69
N ALA A 30 -5.50 -4.70 7.59
CA ALA A 30 -6.30 -3.93 6.63
C ALA A 30 -5.99 -4.30 5.17
N ARG A 31 -4.72 -4.54 4.85
CA ARG A 31 -4.28 -5.04 3.54
C ARG A 31 -4.88 -6.42 3.24
N ASP A 32 -4.77 -7.35 4.18
CA ASP A 32 -5.20 -8.72 3.96
C ASP A 32 -6.73 -8.78 3.80
N LEU A 33 -7.50 -8.01 4.58
CA LEU A 33 -8.95 -7.85 4.39
C LEU A 33 -9.32 -7.27 3.02
N TYR A 34 -8.56 -6.27 2.55
CA TYR A 34 -8.75 -5.69 1.23
C TYR A 34 -8.44 -6.70 0.11
N ILE A 35 -7.31 -7.41 0.19
CA ILE A 35 -6.92 -8.43 -0.78
C ILE A 35 -7.93 -9.59 -0.80
N ASP A 36 -8.29 -10.12 0.36
CA ASP A 36 -9.26 -11.22 0.49
C ASP A 36 -10.61 -10.84 -0.15
N HIS A 37 -11.07 -9.61 0.12
CA HIS A 37 -12.27 -9.08 -0.52
C HIS A 37 -12.15 -8.99 -2.04
N LEU A 38 -11.01 -8.53 -2.59
CA LEU A 38 -10.80 -8.48 -4.04
C LEU A 38 -10.81 -9.86 -4.68
N MET A 39 -10.31 -10.88 -3.99
CA MET A 39 -10.27 -12.25 -4.50
C MET A 39 -11.66 -12.90 -4.54
N ILE A 40 -12.57 -12.50 -3.65
CA ILE A 40 -13.92 -13.07 -3.51
C ILE A 40 -14.97 -12.24 -4.26
N CYS A 41 -14.83 -10.90 -4.29
CA CYS A 41 -15.84 -10.00 -4.81
C CYS A 41 -15.75 -9.84 -6.33
N ARG A 42 -16.69 -10.44 -7.06
CA ARG A 42 -16.81 -10.31 -8.52
C ARG A 42 -17.15 -8.90 -9.01
N SER A 43 -17.66 -8.04 -8.15
CA SER A 43 -17.98 -6.64 -8.47
C SER A 43 -16.76 -5.72 -8.33
N CYS A 44 -15.68 -6.19 -7.70
CA CYS A 44 -14.43 -5.46 -7.58
C CYS A 44 -13.49 -5.86 -8.73
N PHE A 45 -13.06 -4.88 -9.50
CA PHE A 45 -12.06 -5.03 -10.54
C PHE A 45 -10.91 -4.08 -10.25
N ALA A 46 -9.91 -4.57 -9.52
CA ALA A 46 -8.74 -3.77 -9.15
C ALA A 46 -7.98 -3.25 -10.37
N LEU A 47 -7.96 -4.00 -11.48
CA LEU A 47 -7.33 -3.59 -12.74
C LEU A 47 -7.99 -2.35 -13.38
N THR A 48 -9.31 -2.20 -13.24
CA THR A 48 -10.05 -1.07 -13.82
C THR A 48 -10.37 0.01 -12.78
N GLY A 49 -9.95 -0.17 -11.53
CA GLY A 49 -10.26 0.75 -10.43
C GLY A 49 -11.73 0.73 -10.02
N HIS A 50 -12.49 -0.30 -10.39
CA HIS A 50 -13.88 -0.44 -10.00
C HIS A 50 -13.98 -1.18 -8.66
N TYR A 51 -14.59 -0.55 -7.66
CA TYR A 51 -14.77 -1.12 -6.33
C TYR A 51 -16.24 -1.08 -5.94
N CYS A 52 -16.73 -2.14 -5.30
CA CYS A 52 -18.00 -2.06 -4.60
C CYS A 52 -17.86 -1.17 -3.35
N SER A 53 -18.98 -0.81 -2.70
CA SER A 53 -18.96 0.04 -1.49
C SER A 53 -18.05 -0.53 -0.38
N THR A 54 -18.11 -1.84 -0.14
CA THR A 54 -17.24 -2.53 0.82
C THR A 54 -15.77 -2.46 0.40
N GLY A 55 -15.47 -2.74 -0.86
CA GLY A 55 -14.10 -2.67 -1.40
C GLY A 55 -13.52 -1.26 -1.32
N ALA A 56 -14.32 -0.22 -1.56
CA ALA A 56 -13.92 1.17 -1.43
C ALA A 56 -13.61 1.54 0.03
N ALA A 57 -14.44 1.08 0.98
CA ALA A 57 -14.20 1.28 2.41
C ALA A 57 -12.93 0.54 2.88
N LEU A 58 -12.69 -0.68 2.42
CA LEU A 58 -11.46 -1.43 2.72
C LEU A 58 -10.23 -0.77 2.11
N ARG A 59 -10.33 -0.27 0.88
CA ARG A 59 -9.25 0.50 0.23
C ARG A 59 -8.93 1.78 1.02
N ALA A 60 -9.95 2.50 1.48
CA ALA A 60 -9.76 3.71 2.28
C ALA A 60 -9.08 3.41 3.61
N GLN A 61 -9.47 2.32 4.30
CA GLN A 61 -8.82 1.85 5.53
C GLN A 61 -7.36 1.44 5.32
N TYR A 62 -7.09 0.67 4.26
CA TYR A 62 -5.74 0.32 3.85
C TYR A 62 -4.88 1.56 3.52
N SER A 63 -5.43 2.53 2.79
CA SER A 63 -4.69 3.77 2.50
C SER A 63 -4.45 4.64 3.73
N ALA A 64 -5.41 4.71 4.66
CA ALA A 64 -5.32 5.50 5.89
C ALA A 64 -4.27 4.92 6.86
N THR A 65 -4.17 3.60 6.94
CA THR A 65 -3.12 2.93 7.74
C THR A 65 -1.74 3.06 7.09
N ALA A 66 -1.67 3.15 5.76
CA ALA A 66 -0.42 3.37 5.03
C ALA A 66 0.16 4.76 5.32
N VAL A 67 -0.68 5.81 5.40
CA VAL A 67 -0.26 7.17 5.77
C VAL A 67 0.18 7.25 7.23
N ALA A 68 -0.53 6.60 8.15
CA ALA A 68 -0.14 6.57 9.56
C ALA A 68 1.24 5.91 9.79
N SER A 69 1.65 4.97 8.92
CA SER A 69 2.95 4.29 9.04
C SER A 69 4.12 5.09 8.42
N ILE A 70 3.85 6.06 7.54
CA ILE A 70 4.89 6.94 6.96
C ILE A 70 5.11 8.21 7.80
N GLU A 71 4.19 8.55 8.70
CA GLU A 71 4.26 9.75 9.54
C GLU A 71 4.92 9.48 10.91
N THR A 72 6.09 8.84 10.91
CA THR A 72 7.00 8.86 12.08
C THR A 72 8.44 9.11 11.63
N SER A 73 8.67 10.23 10.95
CA SER A 73 10.00 10.83 10.89
C SER A 73 9.86 12.35 11.00
N PRO A 74 9.87 12.90 12.24
CA PRO A 74 9.97 14.34 12.43
C PRO A 74 11.38 14.79 12.07
N GLY A 75 11.49 15.68 11.08
CA GLY A 75 12.63 16.60 10.93
C GLY A 75 13.98 15.99 10.57
N SER A 76 14.39 16.18 9.31
CA SER A 76 15.81 16.43 9.02
C SER A 76 15.86 17.81 8.37
N SER A 77 16.01 18.82 9.24
CA SER A 77 16.42 20.18 8.88
C SER A 77 17.94 20.24 8.72
#